data_AF-A0A534NMJ5-F1
#
_entry.id   AF-A0A534NMJ5-F1
#
_cell.length_a   1.000
_cell.length_b   1.000
_cell.length_c   1.000
_cell.angle_alpha   90.00
_cell.angle_beta   90.00
_cell.angle_gamma   90.00
#
_symmetry.space_group_name_H-M   'P 1'
#
loop_
_entity.id
_entity.type
_entity.pdbx_description
1 polymer ?
#
loop_
_entity_poly.entity_id
_entity_poly.type
_entity_poly.pdbx_seq_one_letter_code
_entity_poly.pdbx_strand_id
1 'polypeptide(L)'
;MLAIYRRIVVKPVAGGSSVGLYHVASAEEAERAARGIDESGEACLAEEFVSGTELTVGIVDGPSGPRALPASEVRLEEGRAFDYEGKYLGKGTREITPAEVPAAVSRAAQDLAVAAHQALGCEGYSRTDAIVSAKGPVFLELNTLPGLTRASFLPQQLAAEGTSMLSFLEGQLAIARRRRDR
;
A
#
# COMPACT_ATOMS: atom_id res chain seq x y z
N MET A 1 7.62 -16.93 -16.28
CA MET A 1 6.79 -16.66 -15.08
C MET A 1 5.35 -17.16 -15.21
N LEU A 2 4.62 -16.88 -16.31
CA LEU A 2 3.23 -17.34 -16.46
C LEU A 2 3.04 -18.86 -16.34
N ALA A 3 4.01 -19.65 -16.82
CA ALA A 3 4.01 -21.11 -16.65
C ALA A 3 4.08 -21.56 -15.17
N ILE A 4 4.58 -20.71 -14.27
CA ILE A 4 4.74 -21.01 -12.83
C ILE A 4 3.53 -20.45 -12.05
N TYR A 5 3.21 -19.17 -12.23
CA TYR A 5 2.26 -18.45 -11.38
C TYR A 5 0.85 -18.33 -11.94
N ARG A 6 0.61 -18.69 -13.22
CA ARG A 6 -0.64 -18.51 -13.99
C ARG A 6 -1.10 -17.06 -14.17
N ARG A 7 -0.87 -16.18 -13.20
CA ARG A 7 -1.16 -14.75 -13.22
C ARG A 7 0.00 -13.98 -12.61
N ILE A 8 0.39 -12.90 -13.26
CA ILE A 8 1.44 -12.00 -12.79
C ILE A 8 0.96 -10.54 -12.88
N VAL A 9 1.62 -9.69 -12.11
CA VAL A 9 1.52 -8.24 -12.21
C VAL A 9 2.86 -7.71 -12.71
N VAL A 10 2.85 -6.83 -13.70
CA VAL A 10 4.04 -6.11 -14.15
C VAL A 10 3.87 -4.64 -13.80
N LYS A 11 4.85 -4.03 -13.14
CA LYS A 11 4.80 -2.62 -12.73
C LYS A 11 6.15 -1.93 -12.90
N PRO A 12 6.20 -0.61 -13.15
CA PRO A 12 7.44 0.15 -13.13
C PRO A 12 8.15 0.04 -11.78
N VAL A 13 9.48 0.02 -11.80
CA VAL A 13 10.32 0.00 -10.60
C VAL A 13 10.23 1.31 -9.83
N ALA A 14 10.13 2.42 -10.56
CA ALA A 14 9.95 3.75 -10.01
C ALA A 14 8.61 4.31 -10.47
N GLY A 15 7.90 4.97 -9.57
CA GLY A 15 6.57 5.50 -9.84
C GLY A 15 5.65 5.32 -8.65
N GLY A 16 4.40 5.73 -8.82
CA GLY A 16 3.36 5.58 -7.81
C GLY A 16 1.99 5.66 -8.44
N SER A 17 0.94 5.56 -7.63
CA SER A 17 -0.46 5.70 -8.07
C SER A 17 -0.89 4.67 -9.12
N SER A 18 -0.27 3.47 -9.13
CA SER A 18 -0.59 2.37 -10.05
C SER A 18 -0.45 2.70 -11.54
N VAL A 19 0.28 3.76 -11.90
CA VAL A 19 0.57 4.10 -13.30
C VAL A 19 1.51 3.04 -13.89
N GLY A 20 1.21 2.57 -15.10
CA GLY A 20 2.03 1.59 -15.80
C GLY A 20 1.87 0.14 -15.31
N LEU A 21 0.85 -0.16 -14.51
CA LEU A 21 0.63 -1.51 -13.98
C LEU A 21 -0.16 -2.39 -14.97
N TYR A 22 0.39 -3.57 -15.31
CA TYR A 22 -0.22 -4.56 -16.18
C TYR A 22 -0.60 -5.81 -15.41
N HIS A 23 -1.84 -6.28 -15.56
CA HIS A 23 -2.22 -7.63 -15.17
C HIS A 23 -2.06 -8.57 -16.35
N VAL A 24 -1.38 -9.69 -16.11
CA VAL A 24 -1.05 -10.64 -17.17
C VAL A 24 -1.44 -12.04 -16.74
N ALA A 25 -2.36 -12.65 -17.47
CA ALA A 25 -2.87 -14.01 -17.33
C ALA A 25 -2.83 -14.79 -18.66
N SER A 26 -2.52 -14.13 -19.78
CA SER A 26 -2.36 -14.76 -21.09
C SER A 26 -1.07 -14.33 -21.81
N ALA A 27 -0.74 -15.01 -22.91
CA ALA A 27 0.41 -14.66 -23.74
C ALA A 27 0.20 -13.30 -24.44
N GLU A 28 -1.02 -13.04 -24.90
CA GLU A 28 -1.41 -11.79 -25.55
C GLU A 28 -1.29 -10.61 -24.59
N GLU A 29 -1.66 -10.79 -23.32
CA GLU A 29 -1.46 -9.80 -22.26
C GLU A 29 0.02 -9.54 -21.98
N ALA A 30 0.86 -10.58 -22.04
CA ALA A 30 2.30 -10.44 -21.83
C ALA A 30 2.94 -9.63 -22.95
N GLU A 31 2.52 -9.86 -24.20
CA GLU A 31 2.97 -9.06 -25.34
C GLU A 31 2.52 -7.60 -25.24
N ARG A 32 1.28 -7.34 -24.77
CA ARG A 32 0.80 -5.97 -24.52
C ARG A 32 1.64 -5.27 -23.47
N ALA A 33 1.94 -5.95 -22.35
CA ALA A 33 2.81 -5.41 -21.31
C ALA A 33 4.21 -5.11 -21.87
N ALA A 34 4.82 -6.06 -22.61
CA ALA A 34 6.15 -5.88 -23.20
C ALA A 34 6.22 -4.65 -24.12
N ARG A 35 5.25 -4.47 -25.03
CA ARG A 35 5.20 -3.29 -25.90
C ARG A 35 5.09 -1.99 -25.10
N GLY A 36 4.23 -1.95 -24.08
CA GLY A 36 4.09 -0.77 -23.24
C GLY A 36 5.36 -0.43 -22.45
N ILE A 37 6.08 -1.45 -21.99
CA ILE A 37 7.39 -1.29 -21.34
C ILE A 37 8.40 -0.70 -22.34
N ASP A 38 8.51 -1.28 -23.54
CA ASP A 38 9.42 -0.80 -24.59
C ASP A 38 9.12 0.65 -25.00
N GLU A 39 7.85 1.02 -25.10
CA GLU A 39 7.41 2.39 -25.42
C GLU A 39 7.73 3.39 -24.30
N SER A 40 7.55 2.99 -23.04
CA SER A 40 7.86 3.83 -21.88
C SER A 40 9.37 4.03 -21.67
N GLY A 41 10.17 3.02 -22.02
CA GLY A 41 11.60 2.95 -21.69
C GLY A 41 11.88 2.80 -20.19
N GLU A 42 10.85 2.54 -19.37
CA GLU A 42 10.99 2.41 -17.92
C GLU A 42 11.44 0.99 -17.53
N ALA A 43 12.26 0.90 -16.48
CA ALA A 43 12.55 -0.39 -15.88
C ALA A 43 11.30 -0.91 -15.15
N CYS A 44 10.91 -2.15 -15.43
CA CYS A 44 9.76 -2.80 -14.82
C CYS A 44 10.14 -4.09 -14.09
N LEU A 45 9.27 -4.50 -13.18
CA LEU A 45 9.38 -5.73 -12.41
C LEU A 45 8.10 -6.56 -12.59
N ALA A 46 8.24 -7.89 -12.55
CA ALA A 46 7.14 -8.83 -12.67
C ALA A 46 6.99 -9.63 -11.37
N GLU A 47 5.80 -9.63 -10.80
CA GLU A 47 5.45 -10.25 -9.52
C GLU A 47 4.34 -11.29 -9.70
N GLU A 48 4.30 -12.28 -8.81
CA GLU A 48 3.13 -13.16 -8.69
C GLU A 48 1.88 -12.31 -8.39
N PHE A 49 0.75 -12.62 -9.04
CA PHE A 49 -0.51 -12.03 -8.66
C PHE A 49 -0.98 -12.58 -7.30
N VAL A 50 -1.15 -11.69 -6.32
CA VAL A 50 -1.62 -12.06 -4.97
C VAL A 50 -3.09 -11.71 -4.83
N SER A 51 -3.90 -12.68 -4.38
CA SER A 51 -5.30 -12.45 -4.02
C SER A 51 -5.50 -12.43 -2.51
N GLY A 52 -6.41 -11.59 -2.05
CA GLY A 52 -6.73 -11.43 -0.63
C GLY A 52 -7.36 -10.07 -0.35
N THR A 53 -7.38 -9.70 0.92
CA THR A 53 -7.87 -8.39 1.36
C THR A 53 -6.74 -7.37 1.27
N GLU A 54 -6.93 -6.32 0.49
CA GLU A 54 -5.98 -5.21 0.36
C GLU A 54 -6.14 -4.26 1.54
N LEU A 55 -5.06 -4.11 2.31
CA LEU A 55 -4.97 -3.28 3.49
C LEU A 55 -3.80 -2.32 3.39
N THR A 56 -4.07 -1.07 3.73
CA THR A 56 -3.08 -0.01 3.88
C THR A 56 -2.92 0.31 5.35
N VAL A 57 -1.68 0.39 5.84
CA VAL A 57 -1.37 0.69 7.25
C VAL A 57 -0.30 1.76 7.36
N GLY A 58 -0.65 2.89 7.97
CA GLY A 58 0.30 3.91 8.36
C GLY A 58 1.06 3.53 9.63
N ILE A 59 2.36 3.84 9.65
CA ILE A 59 3.22 3.75 10.83
C ILE A 59 3.62 5.15 11.24
N VAL A 60 3.63 5.42 12.54
CA VAL A 60 4.11 6.67 13.12
C VAL A 60 5.10 6.34 14.23
N ASP A 61 6.26 6.98 14.24
CA ASP A 61 7.20 6.86 15.34
C ASP A 61 6.71 7.62 16.56
N GLY A 62 6.69 6.93 17.70
CA GLY A 62 6.40 7.50 19.01
C GLY A 62 7.58 7.38 19.98
N PRO A 63 7.41 7.89 21.22
CA PRO A 63 8.43 7.80 22.27
C PRO A 63 8.86 6.36 22.59
N SER A 64 7.95 5.39 22.41
CA SER A 64 8.17 3.97 22.69
C SER A 64 8.53 3.15 21.44
N GLY A 65 8.82 3.80 20.31
CA GLY A 65 9.07 3.17 19.01
C GLY A 65 7.94 3.33 18.00
N PRO A 66 8.05 2.70 16.82
CA PRO A 66 7.03 2.77 15.77
C PRO A 66 5.74 2.10 16.23
N ARG A 67 4.62 2.77 15.98
CA ARG A 67 3.27 2.23 16.20
C ARG A 67 2.50 2.20 14.89
N ALA A 68 1.70 1.15 14.71
CA ALA A 68 0.74 1.08 13.62
C ALA A 68 -0.52 1.91 13.93
N LEU A 69 -1.04 2.59 12.92
CA LEU A 69 -2.36 3.20 12.90
C LEU A 69 -3.43 2.13 12.61
N PRO A 70 -4.74 2.43 12.81
CA PRO A 70 -5.82 1.58 12.29
C PRO A 70 -5.62 1.29 10.80
N ALA A 71 -5.82 0.04 10.38
CA ALA A 71 -5.73 -0.31 8.96
C ALA A 71 -6.87 0.32 8.16
N SER A 72 -6.63 0.60 6.88
CA SER A 72 -7.64 0.98 5.90
C SER A 72 -7.81 -0.15 4.89
N GLU A 73 -9.03 -0.48 4.53
CA GLU A 73 -9.34 -1.49 3.51
C GLU A 73 -9.62 -0.83 2.15
N VAL A 74 -9.04 -1.39 1.09
CA VAL A 74 -9.39 -1.06 -0.29
C VAL A 74 -10.29 -2.17 -0.82
N ARG A 75 -11.60 -1.91 -0.84
CA ARG A 75 -12.63 -2.88 -1.25
C ARG A 75 -13.17 -2.56 -2.64
N LEU A 76 -13.41 -3.57 -3.47
CA LEU A 76 -14.15 -3.38 -4.73
C LEU A 76 -15.64 -3.12 -4.46
N GLU A 77 -16.27 -2.22 -5.20
CA GLU A 77 -17.70 -1.95 -5.09
C GLU A 77 -18.57 -3.14 -5.53
N GLU A 78 -19.69 -3.37 -4.85
CA GLU A 78 -20.65 -4.44 -5.16
C GLU A 78 -21.20 -4.33 -6.59
N GLY A 79 -21.42 -5.48 -7.24
CA GLY A 79 -22.00 -5.55 -8.59
C GLY A 79 -21.01 -5.29 -9.73
N ARG A 80 -19.75 -4.95 -9.43
CA ARG A 80 -18.67 -5.02 -10.41
C ARG A 80 -18.02 -6.40 -10.34
N ALA A 81 -18.02 -7.11 -11.48
CA ALA A 81 -17.03 -8.17 -11.69
C ALA A 81 -15.63 -7.57 -11.55
N PHE A 82 -14.58 -8.38 -11.36
CA PHE A 82 -13.18 -7.95 -11.45
C PHE A 82 -12.88 -7.42 -12.87
N ASP A 83 -13.37 -6.21 -13.14
CA ASP A 83 -13.08 -5.43 -14.32
C ASP A 83 -11.89 -4.57 -13.96
N TYR A 84 -10.71 -5.13 -14.27
CA TYR A 84 -9.43 -4.57 -13.89
C TYR A 84 -9.29 -3.13 -14.40
N GLU A 85 -9.89 -2.77 -15.55
CA GLU A 85 -9.85 -1.40 -16.08
C GLU A 85 -10.52 -0.37 -15.16
N GLY A 86 -11.56 -0.75 -14.41
CA GLY A 86 -12.29 0.18 -13.52
C GLY A 86 -11.45 0.70 -12.35
N LYS A 87 -10.67 -0.19 -11.72
CA LYS A 87 -9.84 0.14 -10.55
C LYS A 87 -8.85 1.28 -10.84
N TYR A 88 -8.31 1.33 -12.06
CA TYR A 88 -7.26 2.27 -12.46
C TYR A 88 -7.74 3.71 -12.68
N LEU A 89 -9.06 3.93 -12.80
CA LEU A 89 -9.63 5.26 -12.94
C LEU A 89 -10.20 5.83 -11.63
N GLY A 90 -9.91 5.20 -10.48
CA GLY A 90 -10.53 5.54 -9.21
C GLY A 90 -12.06 5.28 -9.20
N LYS A 91 -12.54 4.43 -10.12
CA LYS A 91 -13.95 4.10 -10.30
C LYS A 91 -14.19 2.64 -9.90
N GLY A 92 -14.83 2.41 -8.77
CA GLY A 92 -15.21 1.04 -8.36
C GLY A 92 -14.41 0.45 -7.20
N THR A 93 -13.66 1.27 -6.46
CA THR A 93 -13.09 0.91 -5.16
C THR A 93 -13.56 1.87 -4.08
N ARG A 94 -13.85 1.32 -2.89
CA ARG A 94 -14.15 2.06 -1.68
C ARG A 94 -13.00 1.91 -0.70
N GLU A 95 -12.52 3.03 -0.20
CA GLU A 95 -11.59 3.10 0.92
C GLU A 95 -12.38 3.13 2.24
N ILE A 96 -12.09 2.21 3.15
CA ILE A 96 -12.81 2.05 4.41
C ILE A 96 -11.82 2.15 5.57
N THR A 97 -11.97 3.17 6.41
CA THR A 97 -11.10 3.43 7.55
C THR A 97 -11.96 3.69 8.80
N PRO A 98 -11.84 2.90 9.89
CA PRO A 98 -11.03 1.67 10.01
C PRO A 98 -11.51 0.55 9.08
N ALA A 99 -10.62 -0.37 8.71
CA ALA A 99 -10.92 -1.54 7.90
C ALA A 99 -12.02 -2.40 8.55
N GLU A 100 -13.01 -2.82 7.76
CA GLU A 100 -14.14 -3.67 8.17
C GLU A 100 -13.79 -5.15 7.99
N VAL A 101 -12.73 -5.59 8.67
CA VAL A 101 -12.19 -6.95 8.55
C VAL A 101 -12.03 -7.59 9.94
N PRO A 102 -11.93 -8.94 10.05
CA PRO A 102 -11.66 -9.57 11.32
C PRO A 102 -10.40 -9.00 11.98
N ALA A 103 -10.41 -8.83 13.31
CA ALA A 103 -9.31 -8.19 14.04
C ALA A 103 -7.95 -8.86 13.78
N ALA A 104 -7.93 -10.18 13.58
CA ALA A 104 -6.72 -10.93 13.24
C ALA A 104 -6.13 -10.53 11.88
N VAL A 105 -6.97 -10.18 10.90
CA VAL A 105 -6.55 -9.74 9.55
C VAL A 105 -5.92 -8.35 9.63
N SER A 106 -6.60 -7.40 10.30
CA SER A 106 -6.02 -6.07 10.56
C SER A 106 -4.71 -6.17 11.32
N ARG A 107 -4.66 -7.02 12.35
CA ARG A 107 -3.47 -7.19 13.18
C ARG A 107 -2.29 -7.73 12.38
N ALA A 108 -2.51 -8.74 11.53
CA ALA A 108 -1.48 -9.29 10.65
C ALA A 108 -0.88 -8.22 9.71
N ALA A 109 -1.71 -7.35 9.13
CA ALA A 109 -1.23 -6.24 8.30
C ALA A 109 -0.46 -5.19 9.12
N GLN A 110 -0.92 -4.88 10.33
CA GLN A 110 -0.25 -3.94 11.23
C GLN A 110 1.12 -4.44 11.69
N ASP A 111 1.22 -5.71 12.08
CA ASP A 111 2.48 -6.34 12.49
C ASP A 111 3.47 -6.37 11.32
N LEU A 112 3.00 -6.70 10.11
CA LEU A 112 3.82 -6.62 8.89
C LEU A 112 4.31 -5.19 8.62
N ALA A 113 3.44 -4.19 8.76
CA ALA A 113 3.79 -2.79 8.50
C ALA A 113 4.85 -2.26 9.48
N VAL A 114 4.75 -2.62 10.77
CA VAL A 114 5.78 -2.29 11.77
C VAL A 114 7.11 -2.96 11.42
N ALA A 115 7.09 -4.25 11.08
CA ALA A 115 8.28 -4.98 10.69
C ALA A 115 8.94 -4.38 9.44
N ALA A 116 8.15 -3.99 8.42
CA ALA A 116 8.65 -3.35 7.20
C ALA A 116 9.28 -1.98 7.49
N HIS A 117 8.62 -1.15 8.29
CA HIS A 117 9.14 0.16 8.70
C HIS A 117 10.50 0.02 9.40
N GLN A 118 10.61 -0.92 10.33
CA GLN A 118 11.86 -1.18 11.06
C GLN A 118 12.96 -1.78 10.16
N ALA A 119 12.61 -2.79 9.35
CA ALA A 119 13.57 -3.49 8.49
C ALA A 119 14.19 -2.57 7.42
N LEU A 120 13.43 -1.59 6.93
CA LEU A 120 13.89 -0.60 5.96
C LEU A 120 14.55 0.63 6.60
N GLY A 121 14.69 0.67 7.93
CA GLY A 121 15.25 1.82 8.64
C GLY A 121 14.43 3.09 8.45
N CYS A 122 13.12 2.95 8.25
CA CYS A 122 12.22 4.09 8.12
C CYS A 122 12.15 4.85 9.44
N GLU A 123 11.81 6.12 9.32
CA GLU A 123 12.06 7.06 10.38
C GLU A 123 11.05 8.21 10.28
N GLY A 124 10.22 8.39 11.32
CA GLY A 124 9.17 9.41 11.42
C GLY A 124 7.78 8.82 11.15
N TYR A 125 7.49 8.54 9.89
CA TYR A 125 6.25 7.87 9.47
C TYR A 125 6.44 7.15 8.14
N SER A 126 5.59 6.16 7.88
CA SER A 126 5.47 5.53 6.57
C SER A 126 4.07 5.00 6.34
N ARG A 127 3.77 4.55 5.12
CA ARG A 127 2.55 3.80 4.78
C ARG A 127 2.95 2.51 4.10
N THR A 128 2.51 1.38 4.64
CA THR A 128 2.70 0.06 4.03
C THR A 128 1.40 -0.39 3.39
N ASP A 129 1.47 -0.83 2.14
CA ASP A 129 0.37 -1.48 1.45
C ASP A 129 0.63 -2.99 1.41
N ALA A 130 -0.41 -3.78 1.74
CA ALA A 130 -0.32 -5.22 1.91
C ALA A 130 -1.57 -5.92 1.40
N ILE A 131 -1.41 -7.17 0.99
CA ILE A 131 -2.54 -8.07 0.74
C ILE A 131 -2.51 -9.19 1.78
N VAL A 132 -3.58 -9.31 2.57
CA VAL A 132 -3.75 -10.46 3.47
C VAL A 132 -4.39 -11.59 2.69
N SER A 133 -3.55 -12.51 2.22
CA SER A 133 -3.95 -13.70 1.48
C SER A 133 -4.37 -14.84 2.43
N ALA A 134 -4.90 -15.93 1.86
CA ALA A 134 -5.17 -17.15 2.62
C ALA A 134 -3.91 -17.77 3.26
N LYS A 135 -2.70 -17.42 2.79
CA LYS A 135 -1.42 -17.89 3.34
C LYS A 135 -0.81 -16.92 4.37
N GLY A 136 -1.43 -15.76 4.60
CA GLY A 136 -0.90 -14.70 5.46
C GLY A 136 -0.69 -13.36 4.73
N PRO A 137 -0.17 -12.35 5.46
CA PRO A 137 0.05 -11.02 4.92
C PRO A 137 1.23 -11.00 3.94
N VAL A 138 1.03 -10.39 2.78
CA VAL A 138 2.05 -10.19 1.74
C VAL A 138 2.32 -8.69 1.63
N PHE A 139 3.58 -8.32 1.81
CA PHE A 139 4.07 -6.95 1.62
C PHE A 139 4.04 -6.60 0.13
N LEU A 140 3.46 -5.46 -0.22
CA LEU A 140 3.49 -4.94 -1.59
C LEU A 140 4.50 -3.81 -1.74
N GLU A 141 4.36 -2.77 -0.93
CA GLU A 141 5.23 -1.60 -0.96
C GLU A 141 5.19 -0.83 0.37
N LEU A 142 6.20 0.01 0.55
CA LEU A 142 6.25 1.00 1.63
C LEU A 142 6.54 2.38 1.03
N ASN A 143 5.76 3.36 1.47
CA ASN A 143 5.87 4.75 1.10
C ASN A 143 6.40 5.55 2.30
N THR A 144 7.57 6.18 2.15
CA THR A 144 8.20 7.02 3.19
C THR A 144 7.69 8.46 3.21
N LEU A 145 6.96 8.87 2.16
CA LEU A 145 6.31 10.18 2.04
C LEU A 145 4.87 10.00 1.53
N PRO A 146 3.98 9.32 2.30
CA PRO A 146 2.60 9.16 1.89
C PRO A 146 1.85 10.50 1.84
N GLY A 147 0.80 10.56 1.03
CA GLY A 147 -0.07 11.73 0.95
C GLY A 147 -0.64 12.16 2.31
N LEU A 148 -0.68 13.47 2.53
CA LEU A 148 -1.16 14.10 3.78
C LEU A 148 -2.43 14.94 3.57
N THR A 149 -3.13 14.76 2.44
CA THR A 149 -4.42 15.42 2.21
C THR A 149 -5.54 14.72 3.00
N ARG A 150 -6.67 15.38 3.24
CA ARG A 150 -7.80 14.78 3.97
C ARG A 150 -8.29 13.46 3.36
N ALA A 151 -8.19 13.31 2.05
CA ALA A 151 -8.57 12.09 1.33
C ALA A 151 -7.49 10.99 1.41
N SER A 152 -6.27 11.27 1.85
CA SER A 152 -5.20 10.27 1.93
C SER A 152 -5.39 9.32 3.12
N PHE A 153 -4.91 8.07 2.99
CA PHE A 153 -5.02 7.06 4.05
C PHE A 153 -4.47 7.51 5.39
N LEU A 154 -3.24 8.05 5.44
CA LEU A 154 -2.60 8.39 6.72
C LEU A 154 -3.44 9.38 7.56
N PRO A 155 -3.95 10.51 7.01
CA PRO A 155 -4.90 11.36 7.72
C PRO A 155 -6.23 10.69 8.11
N GLN A 156 -6.80 9.84 7.26
CA GLN A 156 -8.01 9.08 7.61
C GLN A 156 -7.77 8.18 8.82
N GLN A 157 -6.62 7.51 8.86
CA GLN A 157 -6.24 6.58 9.92
C GLN A 157 -5.94 7.31 11.24
N LEU A 158 -5.25 8.44 11.18
CA LEU A 158 -5.03 9.32 12.33
C LEU A 158 -6.37 9.79 12.93
N ALA A 159 -7.30 10.22 12.08
CA ALA A 159 -8.62 10.66 12.53
C ALA A 159 -9.42 9.51 13.18
N ALA A 160 -9.31 8.29 12.64
CA ALA A 160 -10.01 7.12 13.16
C ALA A 160 -9.56 6.71 14.58
N GLU A 161 -8.32 7.02 14.97
CA GLU A 161 -7.84 6.85 16.35
C GLU A 161 -7.90 8.13 17.21
N GLY A 162 -8.50 9.21 16.68
CA GLY A 162 -8.64 10.48 17.39
C GLY A 162 -7.39 11.37 17.40
N THR A 163 -6.36 11.06 16.62
CA THR A 163 -5.17 11.90 16.48
C THR A 163 -5.42 13.03 15.48
N SER A 164 -5.22 14.27 15.91
CA SER A 164 -5.35 15.42 15.01
C SER A 164 -4.14 15.55 14.08
N MET A 165 -4.37 16.05 12.86
CA MET A 165 -3.27 16.30 11.91
C MET A 165 -2.22 17.26 12.48
N LEU A 166 -2.64 18.27 13.25
CA LEU A 166 -1.73 19.20 13.92
C LEU A 166 -0.81 18.46 14.90
N SER A 167 -1.38 17.64 15.78
CA SER A 167 -0.60 16.87 16.77
C SER A 167 0.38 15.92 16.09
N PHE A 168 -0.04 15.27 15.01
CA PHE A 168 0.85 14.45 14.19
C PHE A 168 2.03 15.26 13.64
N LEU A 169 1.78 16.42 13.01
CA LEU A 169 2.83 17.27 12.44
C LEU A 169 3.80 17.80 13.49
N GLU A 170 3.30 18.22 14.65
CA GLU A 170 4.13 18.63 15.78
C GLU A 170 5.06 17.50 16.24
N GLY A 171 4.54 16.27 16.30
CA GLY A 171 5.33 15.07 16.59
C GLY A 171 6.44 14.84 15.55
N GLN A 172 6.12 14.94 14.25
CA GLN A 172 7.11 14.78 13.18
C GLN A 172 8.19 15.86 13.21
N LEU A 173 7.82 17.12 13.49
CA LEU A 173 8.78 18.21 13.67
C LEU A 173 9.72 17.97 14.86
N ALA A 174 9.18 17.45 15.98
CA ALA A 174 9.99 17.12 17.14
C ALA A 174 10.98 15.99 16.85
N ILE A 175 10.57 14.96 16.09
CA ILE A 175 11.46 13.89 15.62
C ILE A 175 12.56 14.46 14.72
N ALA A 176 12.19 15.27 13.73
CA ALA A 176 13.15 15.87 12.80
C ALA A 176 14.19 16.76 13.50
N ARG A 177 13.78 17.55 14.51
CA ARG A 177 14.70 18.36 15.33
C ARG A 177 15.72 17.48 16.06
N ARG A 178 15.27 16.42 16.73
CA ARG A 178 16.16 15.49 17.44
C ARG A 178 17.17 14.82 16.52
N ARG A 179 16.85 14.59 15.24
CA ARG A 179 17.81 14.04 14.26
C ARG A 179 18.89 15.02 13.89
N ARG A 180 18.53 16.30 13.69
CA ARG A 180 19.49 17.35 13.36
C ARG A 180 20.55 17.53 14.45
N ASP A 181 20.15 17.29 15.70
CA ASP A 181 21.01 17.46 16.87
C ASP A 181 21.84 16.20 17.21
N ARG A 182 21.73 15.11 16.42
CA ARG A 182 22.58 13.90 16.51
C ARG A 182 23.78 14.02 15.58
#